data_AF-A0A443SR18-F1
#
_entry.id   AF-A0A443SR18-F1
#
_cell.length_a   1.000
_cell.length_b   1.000
_cell.length_c   1.000
_cell.angle_alpha   90.00
_cell.angle_beta   90.00
_cell.angle_gamma   90.00
#
_symmetry.space_group_name_H-M   'P 1'
#
loop_
_entity.id
_entity.type
_entity.pdbx_description
1 polymer ?
#
loop_
_entity_poly.entity_id
_entity_poly.type
_entity_poly.pdbx_seq_one_letter_code
_entity_poly.pdbx_strand_id
1 'polypeptide(L)'
;MPSKRTTKSTTTKLLQSEQKMRSNASRNNRKRRQKKSANCWEAEVGGWRPDDDLKLMLSIQQTNSIEDTWRAVKFSCSFSESDIRKRWHSLLYNKEVSDASKKAIQELHPSIVADIHLKAPFSEEEESLLKKIRSNSKPSLEVFQKLLAENSEIFLCSRSAKYVMSHWNLLHRFKLLEDQSGKSFRDDFHFSDNEEELMASINVTNNCKPESKQNIKMEVSLKQERLKLYRNNIAQVKRVENEIAKYQLVMDTIVSPNTDFEEGVMAILRGRIVKYLLLSREVTIGRCTSDLKVDIDLSIEGPSMKISRRQGVIHFIDKSFFITNTGKRPIYVNSVPLLKSSTTQLLNNYLLEVAGLKFVFLVNGDAIDKIRADSLKLLI
;
A
#
# COMPACT_ATOMS: atom_id res chain seq x y z
N MET A 1 73.74 -56.60 -7.67
CA MET A 1 72.35 -56.83 -7.18
C MET A 1 72.05 -55.82 -6.09
N PRO A 2 71.23 -54.79 -6.37
CA PRO A 2 70.31 -54.28 -5.35
C PRO A 2 68.94 -53.84 -5.91
N SER A 3 68.07 -53.41 -5.00
CA SER A 3 66.63 -53.69 -4.91
C SER A 3 65.68 -52.63 -5.49
N LYS A 4 64.47 -53.07 -5.87
CA LYS A 4 63.34 -52.26 -6.39
C LYS A 4 62.62 -51.51 -5.25
N ARG A 5 62.24 -50.25 -5.47
CA ARG A 5 61.20 -49.56 -4.69
C ARG A 5 60.27 -48.75 -5.61
N THR A 6 58.98 -49.05 -5.50
CA THR A 6 57.87 -48.48 -6.27
C THR A 6 57.25 -47.27 -5.54
N THR A 7 56.89 -46.21 -6.27
CA THR A 7 56.01 -45.13 -5.76
C THR A 7 54.87 -44.87 -6.76
N LYS A 8 53.68 -45.39 -6.45
CA LYS A 8 52.38 -45.00 -7.05
C LYS A 8 51.51 -44.45 -5.92
N SER A 9 51.46 -43.14 -5.68
CA SER A 9 50.50 -42.60 -4.68
C SER A 9 50.26 -41.07 -4.66
N THR A 10 50.25 -40.35 -5.79
CA THR A 10 50.03 -38.88 -5.71
C THR A 10 48.99 -38.31 -6.66
N THR A 11 48.72 -38.92 -7.82
CA THR A 11 47.86 -38.27 -8.83
C THR A 11 46.35 -38.54 -8.66
N THR A 12 45.94 -39.52 -7.85
CA THR A 12 44.51 -39.84 -7.63
C THR A 12 43.86 -39.10 -6.45
N LYS A 13 44.61 -38.34 -5.64
CA LYS A 13 44.06 -37.60 -4.50
C LYS A 13 43.57 -36.18 -4.85
N LEU A 14 44.05 -35.57 -5.93
CA LEU A 14 43.68 -34.20 -6.32
C LEU A 14 42.34 -34.10 -7.07
N LEU A 15 41.92 -35.15 -7.78
CA LEU A 15 40.63 -35.18 -8.50
C LEU A 15 39.44 -35.52 -7.59
N GLN A 16 39.67 -36.20 -6.46
CA GLN A 16 38.61 -36.48 -5.48
C GLN A 16 38.32 -35.30 -4.53
N SER A 17 39.28 -34.39 -4.34
CA SER A 17 39.08 -33.18 -3.51
C SER A 17 38.23 -32.11 -4.19
N GLU A 18 38.32 -31.97 -5.53
CA GLU A 18 37.53 -30.97 -6.27
C GLU A 18 36.05 -31.34 -6.40
N GLN A 19 35.73 -32.64 -6.56
CA GLN A 19 34.35 -33.11 -6.59
C GLN A 19 33.67 -33.01 -5.21
N LYS A 20 34.41 -33.19 -4.10
CA LYS A 20 33.88 -33.03 -2.75
C LYS A 20 33.59 -31.56 -2.40
N MET A 21 34.42 -30.61 -2.85
CA MET A 21 34.18 -29.17 -2.65
C MET A 21 32.98 -28.63 -3.43
N ARG A 22 32.73 -29.11 -4.65
CA ARG A 22 31.52 -28.76 -5.43
C ARG A 22 30.23 -29.31 -4.83
N SER A 23 30.26 -30.51 -4.23
CA SER A 23 29.08 -31.09 -3.55
C SER A 23 28.73 -30.40 -2.22
N ASN A 24 29.72 -29.87 -1.50
CA ASN A 24 29.51 -29.18 -0.23
C ASN A 24 29.06 -27.71 -0.41
N ALA A 25 29.47 -27.04 -1.49
CA ALA A 25 28.94 -25.72 -1.84
C ALA A 25 27.43 -25.78 -2.22
N SER A 26 27.01 -26.86 -2.89
CA SER A 26 25.60 -27.15 -3.21
C SER A 26 24.75 -27.43 -1.96
N ARG A 27 25.29 -28.18 -0.98
CA ARG A 27 24.59 -28.47 0.29
C ARG A 27 24.52 -27.27 1.24
N ASN A 28 25.55 -26.41 1.28
CA ASN A 28 25.51 -25.21 2.13
C ASN A 28 24.65 -24.08 1.55
N ASN A 29 24.48 -23.99 0.23
CA ASN A 29 23.49 -23.08 -0.37
C ASN A 29 22.04 -23.56 -0.19
N ARG A 30 21.81 -24.88 -0.07
CA ARG A 30 20.49 -25.41 0.35
C ARG A 30 20.18 -25.15 1.84
N LYS A 31 21.18 -25.21 2.72
CA LYS A 31 20.98 -24.91 4.16
C LYS A 31 20.97 -23.41 4.51
N ARG A 32 21.66 -22.53 3.75
CA ARG A 32 21.55 -21.05 3.93
C ARG A 32 20.31 -20.44 3.26
N ARG A 33 19.65 -21.13 2.33
CA ARG A 33 18.30 -20.78 1.83
C ARG A 33 17.15 -21.22 2.74
N GLN A 34 17.43 -21.87 3.87
CA GLN A 34 16.42 -22.29 4.86
C GLN A 34 16.43 -21.49 6.17
N LYS A 35 17.19 -20.37 6.23
CA LYS A 35 17.11 -19.41 7.34
C LYS A 35 17.03 -17.98 6.80
N LYS A 36 15.95 -17.71 6.04
CA LYS A 36 15.34 -16.39 5.80
C LYS A 36 14.09 -16.57 4.94
N SER A 37 13.03 -17.10 5.56
CA SER A 37 11.65 -16.70 5.29
C SER A 37 10.81 -17.28 6.42
N ALA A 38 10.35 -16.43 7.33
CA ALA A 38 9.33 -16.79 8.30
C ALA A 38 7.93 -16.92 7.64
N ASN A 39 7.86 -17.05 6.31
CA ASN A 39 6.63 -17.15 5.52
C ASN A 39 6.66 -18.37 4.57
N CYS A 40 6.90 -19.57 5.12
CA CYS A 40 6.75 -20.81 4.35
C CYS A 40 5.27 -21.27 4.22
N TRP A 41 4.33 -20.55 4.84
CA TRP A 41 2.89 -20.89 4.83
C TRP A 41 2.11 -20.23 3.67
N GLU A 42 2.72 -19.28 2.94
CA GLU A 42 2.05 -18.53 1.86
C GLU A 42 1.90 -19.32 0.55
N ALA A 43 2.68 -20.38 0.34
CA ALA A 43 2.79 -21.00 -0.98
C ALA A 43 1.73 -22.09 -1.28
N GLU A 44 1.05 -22.64 -0.26
CA GLU A 44 0.07 -23.73 -0.46
C GLU A 44 -1.38 -23.33 -0.11
N VAL A 45 -1.61 -22.14 0.47
CA VAL A 45 -2.94 -21.66 0.88
C VAL A 45 -3.19 -20.22 0.39
N GLY A 46 -2.96 -19.94 -0.90
CA GLY A 46 -3.58 -18.83 -1.64
C GLY A 46 -3.67 -17.44 -0.98
N GLY A 47 -2.70 -17.02 -0.17
CA GLY A 47 -2.70 -15.68 0.46
C GLY A 47 -3.81 -15.42 1.49
N TRP A 48 -4.57 -16.44 1.91
CA TRP A 48 -5.66 -16.28 2.87
C TRP A 48 -5.14 -16.26 4.30
N ARG A 49 -5.37 -15.15 5.00
CA ARG A 49 -4.98 -15.02 6.41
C ARG A 49 -6.13 -15.46 7.33
N PRO A 50 -5.85 -15.86 8.58
CA PRO A 50 -6.91 -16.24 9.51
C PRO A 50 -7.90 -15.09 9.79
N ASP A 51 -7.46 -13.83 9.73
CA ASP A 51 -8.35 -12.67 9.82
C ASP A 51 -9.28 -12.55 8.60
N ASP A 52 -8.83 -12.95 7.41
CA ASP A 52 -9.67 -12.93 6.21
C ASP A 52 -10.69 -14.07 6.22
N ASP A 53 -10.31 -15.26 6.67
CA ASP A 53 -11.24 -16.37 6.84
C ASP A 53 -12.34 -16.01 7.86
N LEU A 54 -11.99 -15.40 8.99
CA LEU A 54 -12.96 -14.95 9.98
C LEU A 54 -13.90 -13.88 9.43
N LYS A 55 -13.36 -12.87 8.72
CA LYS A 55 -14.18 -11.86 8.03
C LYS A 55 -15.14 -12.50 7.03
N LEU A 56 -14.65 -13.45 6.22
CA LEU A 56 -15.43 -14.15 5.21
C LEU A 56 -16.58 -14.94 5.84
N MET A 57 -16.28 -15.73 6.89
CA MET A 57 -17.29 -16.52 7.59
C MET A 57 -18.37 -15.64 8.19
N LEU A 58 -17.98 -14.57 8.91
CA LEU A 58 -18.93 -13.68 9.56
C LEU A 58 -19.78 -12.90 8.55
N SER A 59 -19.17 -12.39 7.49
CA SER A 59 -19.89 -11.61 6.48
C SER A 59 -20.89 -12.44 5.68
N ILE A 60 -20.53 -13.68 5.30
CA ILE A 60 -21.48 -14.58 4.63
C ILE A 60 -22.61 -14.99 5.57
N GLN A 61 -22.32 -15.21 6.86
CA GLN A 61 -23.36 -15.51 7.85
C GLN A 61 -24.36 -14.36 8.02
N GLN A 62 -23.91 -13.10 7.89
CA GLN A 62 -24.77 -11.92 8.05
C GLN A 62 -25.53 -11.55 6.76
N THR A 63 -24.88 -11.63 5.61
CA THR A 63 -25.44 -11.18 4.32
C THR A 63 -26.13 -12.28 3.53
N ASN A 64 -25.84 -13.55 3.84
CA ASN A 64 -26.27 -14.73 3.08
C ASN A 64 -25.96 -14.63 1.56
N SER A 65 -25.00 -13.79 1.17
CA SER A 65 -24.69 -13.46 -0.21
C SER A 65 -23.19 -13.26 -0.40
N ILE A 66 -22.60 -14.02 -1.32
CA ILE A 66 -21.17 -13.92 -1.65
C ILE A 66 -20.87 -12.57 -2.33
N GLU A 67 -21.81 -12.07 -3.13
CA GLU A 67 -21.64 -10.81 -3.88
C GLU A 67 -21.61 -9.61 -2.94
N ASP A 68 -22.53 -9.55 -1.97
CA ASP A 68 -22.57 -8.47 -0.98
C ASP A 68 -21.39 -8.54 -0.04
N THR A 69 -20.96 -9.75 0.34
CA THR A 69 -19.72 -9.97 1.09
C THR A 69 -18.50 -9.39 0.35
N TRP A 70 -18.37 -9.66 -0.96
CA TRP A 70 -17.25 -9.13 -1.76
C TRP A 70 -17.25 -7.60 -1.83
N ARG A 71 -18.43 -6.98 -1.91
CA ARG A 71 -18.57 -5.52 -1.96
C ARG A 71 -18.36 -4.84 -0.61
N ALA A 72 -18.84 -5.46 0.48
CA ALA A 72 -18.89 -4.84 1.80
C ALA A 72 -17.59 -5.02 2.60
N VAL A 73 -16.80 -6.05 2.32
CA VAL A 73 -15.67 -6.45 3.18
C VAL A 73 -14.31 -6.16 2.54
N LYS A 74 -13.42 -5.55 3.33
CA LYS A 74 -12.01 -5.34 2.96
C LYS A 74 -11.12 -6.46 3.51
N PHE A 75 -10.65 -7.32 2.60
CA PHE A 75 -9.69 -8.38 2.88
C PHE A 75 -8.24 -7.87 2.84
N SER A 76 -7.29 -8.67 3.32
CA SER A 76 -5.86 -8.33 3.31
C SER A 76 -5.29 -8.20 1.90
N CYS A 77 -5.86 -8.92 0.93
CA CYS A 77 -5.49 -8.87 -0.49
C CYS A 77 -6.71 -8.55 -1.36
N SER A 78 -6.47 -8.08 -2.58
CA SER A 78 -7.52 -7.85 -3.59
C SER A 78 -7.98 -9.17 -4.21
N PHE A 79 -8.95 -9.82 -3.57
CA PHE A 79 -9.56 -11.05 -4.07
C PHE A 79 -10.66 -10.75 -5.10
N SER A 80 -10.73 -11.57 -6.16
CA SER A 80 -11.88 -11.54 -7.05
C SER A 80 -13.07 -12.24 -6.40
N GLU A 81 -14.29 -11.95 -6.87
CA GLU A 81 -15.50 -12.67 -6.46
C GLU A 81 -15.35 -14.19 -6.64
N SER A 82 -14.63 -14.61 -7.69
CA SER A 82 -14.35 -16.02 -7.95
C SER A 82 -13.43 -16.65 -6.90
N ASP A 83 -12.49 -15.90 -6.34
CA ASP A 83 -11.56 -16.37 -5.31
C ASP A 83 -12.29 -16.52 -3.96
N ILE A 84 -13.16 -15.56 -3.64
CA ILE A 84 -14.03 -15.61 -2.45
C ILE A 84 -14.93 -16.84 -2.52
N ARG A 85 -15.59 -17.05 -3.68
CA ARG A 85 -16.45 -18.24 -3.90
C ARG A 85 -15.67 -19.55 -3.72
N LYS A 86 -14.48 -19.65 -4.31
CA LYS A 86 -13.62 -20.84 -4.18
C LYS A 86 -13.17 -21.06 -2.74
N ARG A 87 -12.80 -19.98 -2.04
CA ARG A 87 -12.37 -20.07 -0.63
C ARG A 87 -13.52 -20.51 0.25
N TRP A 88 -14.70 -19.91 0.10
CA TRP A 88 -15.90 -20.28 0.84
C TRP A 88 -16.28 -21.74 0.61
N HIS A 89 -16.29 -22.18 -0.66
CA HIS A 89 -16.49 -23.59 -1.00
C HIS A 89 -15.45 -24.49 -0.32
N SER A 90 -14.18 -24.09 -0.28
CA SER A 90 -13.12 -24.86 0.39
C SER A 90 -13.33 -24.93 1.91
N LEU A 91 -13.74 -23.84 2.56
CA LEU A 91 -14.01 -23.81 4.00
C LEU A 91 -15.21 -24.69 4.39
N LEU A 92 -16.19 -24.85 3.50
CA LEU A 92 -17.37 -25.68 3.70
C LEU A 92 -17.12 -27.16 3.43
N TYR A 93 -16.47 -27.49 2.32
CA TYR A 93 -16.41 -28.87 1.81
C TYR A 93 -15.06 -29.56 2.01
N ASN A 94 -13.97 -28.81 2.22
CA ASN A 94 -12.67 -29.39 2.51
C ASN A 94 -12.41 -29.36 4.02
N LYS A 95 -12.53 -30.53 4.66
CA LYS A 95 -12.36 -30.70 6.10
C LYS A 95 -10.99 -30.25 6.60
N GLU A 96 -9.92 -30.54 5.86
CA GLU A 96 -8.56 -30.16 6.27
C GLU A 96 -8.38 -28.64 6.28
N VAL A 97 -8.91 -27.96 5.26
CA VAL A 97 -8.88 -26.49 5.16
C VAL A 97 -9.77 -25.86 6.24
N SER A 98 -10.95 -26.43 6.49
CA SER A 98 -11.87 -25.98 7.54
C SER A 98 -11.24 -26.07 8.93
N ASP A 99 -10.63 -27.22 9.26
CA ASP A 99 -10.02 -27.45 10.56
C ASP A 99 -8.76 -26.59 10.76
N ALA A 100 -7.93 -26.44 9.72
CA ALA A 100 -6.78 -25.55 9.74
C ALA A 100 -7.18 -24.08 9.94
N SER A 101 -8.22 -23.62 9.23
CA SER A 101 -8.74 -22.25 9.36
C SER A 101 -9.30 -22.00 10.77
N LYS A 102 -10.15 -22.89 11.29
CA LYS A 102 -10.69 -22.79 12.65
C LYS A 102 -9.60 -22.71 13.71
N LYS A 103 -8.57 -23.56 13.61
CA LYS A 103 -7.44 -23.54 14.53
C LYS A 103 -6.68 -22.22 14.45
N ALA A 104 -6.40 -21.74 13.24
CA ALA A 104 -5.69 -20.48 13.06
C ALA A 104 -6.50 -19.26 13.54
N ILE A 105 -7.83 -19.29 13.40
CA ILE A 105 -8.73 -18.27 13.95
C ILE A 105 -8.72 -18.27 15.48
N GLN A 106 -8.66 -19.45 16.12
CA GLN A 106 -8.56 -19.56 17.59
C GLN A 106 -7.25 -18.98 18.14
N GLU A 107 -6.18 -18.96 17.33
CA GLU A 107 -4.88 -18.40 17.69
C GLU A 107 -4.80 -16.88 17.48
N LEU A 108 -5.85 -16.23 16.93
CA LEU A 108 -5.88 -14.78 16.76
C LEU A 108 -5.97 -14.04 18.08
N HIS A 109 -5.30 -12.87 18.14
CA HIS A 109 -5.37 -12.02 19.32
C HIS A 109 -6.80 -11.47 19.53
N PRO A 110 -7.35 -11.47 20.76
CA PRO A 110 -8.74 -11.06 21.04
C PRO A 110 -9.10 -9.66 20.53
N SER A 111 -8.14 -8.72 20.52
CA SER A 111 -8.37 -7.37 19.97
C SER A 111 -8.64 -7.38 18.46
N ILE A 112 -8.01 -8.28 17.70
CA ILE A 112 -8.21 -8.40 16.25
C ILE A 112 -9.60 -9.00 16.00
N VAL A 113 -9.95 -10.03 16.77
CA VAL A 113 -11.28 -10.67 16.71
C VAL A 113 -12.37 -9.64 17.00
N ALA A 114 -12.23 -8.86 18.08
CA ALA A 114 -13.17 -7.79 18.41
C ALA A 114 -13.31 -6.73 17.29
N ASP A 115 -12.21 -6.31 16.67
CA ASP A 115 -12.24 -5.35 15.55
C ASP A 115 -12.96 -5.93 14.31
N ILE A 116 -12.73 -7.21 13.99
CA ILE A 116 -13.42 -7.89 12.89
C ILE A 116 -14.91 -7.98 13.17
N HIS A 117 -15.29 -8.38 14.39
CA HIS A 117 -16.70 -8.46 14.80
C HIS A 117 -17.39 -7.09 14.83
N LEU A 118 -16.67 -6.01 15.13
CA LEU A 118 -17.22 -4.64 15.07
C LEU A 118 -17.46 -4.19 13.64
N LYS A 119 -16.58 -4.59 12.70
CA LYS A 119 -16.66 -4.22 11.27
C LYS A 119 -17.53 -5.17 10.44
N ALA A 120 -18.11 -6.19 11.05
CA ALA A 120 -19.00 -7.12 10.36
C ALA A 120 -20.20 -6.36 9.74
N PRO A 121 -20.62 -6.70 8.50
CA PRO A 121 -21.77 -6.08 7.86
C PRO A 121 -23.04 -6.32 8.68
N PHE A 122 -24.03 -5.44 8.54
CA PHE A 122 -25.32 -5.62 9.20
C PHE A 122 -26.16 -6.65 8.44
N SER A 123 -26.89 -7.50 9.17
CA SER A 123 -27.85 -8.41 8.55
C SER A 123 -29.09 -7.65 8.06
N GLU A 124 -29.83 -8.26 7.13
CA GLU A 124 -31.09 -7.68 6.65
C GLU A 124 -32.11 -7.52 7.79
N GLU A 125 -32.12 -8.45 8.73
CA GLU A 125 -32.97 -8.41 9.93
C GLU A 125 -32.54 -7.30 10.89
N GLU A 126 -31.24 -7.12 11.13
CA GLU A 126 -30.70 -6.00 11.91
C GLU A 126 -31.10 -4.66 11.28
N GLU A 127 -30.90 -4.50 9.97
CA GLU A 127 -31.26 -3.27 9.25
C GLU A 127 -32.76 -3.02 9.26
N SER A 128 -33.59 -4.06 9.13
CA SER A 128 -35.05 -3.93 9.16
C SER A 128 -35.55 -3.37 10.49
N LEU A 129 -34.90 -3.71 11.60
CA LEU A 129 -35.22 -3.13 12.92
C LEU A 129 -34.82 -1.65 13.00
N LEU A 130 -33.71 -1.27 12.36
CA LEU A 130 -33.25 0.12 12.33
C LEU A 130 -34.09 1.00 11.40
N LYS A 131 -34.54 0.45 10.27
CA LYS A 131 -35.40 1.13 9.30
C LYS A 131 -36.77 1.52 9.87
N LYS A 132 -37.26 0.80 10.90
CA LYS A 132 -38.50 1.10 11.62
C LYS A 132 -38.40 2.30 12.58
N ILE A 133 -37.20 2.74 12.93
CA ILE A 133 -36.99 3.92 13.78
C ILE A 133 -37.25 5.18 12.94
N ARG A 134 -38.25 5.97 13.34
CA ARG A 134 -38.68 7.18 12.60
C ARG A 134 -37.54 8.19 12.41
N SER A 135 -37.39 8.69 11.18
CA SER A 135 -36.35 9.65 10.78
C SER A 135 -36.48 11.01 11.46
N ASN A 136 -37.71 11.40 11.83
CA ASN A 136 -37.98 12.69 12.48
C ASN A 136 -37.72 12.69 13.99
N SER A 137 -37.43 11.52 14.57
CA SER A 137 -37.00 11.42 15.96
C SER A 137 -35.52 11.79 16.06
N LYS A 138 -35.11 12.45 17.15
CA LYS A 138 -33.70 12.52 17.54
C LYS A 138 -33.47 11.40 18.56
N PRO A 139 -33.28 10.13 18.12
CA PRO A 139 -33.21 9.01 19.04
C PRO A 139 -32.00 9.18 19.96
N SER A 140 -32.24 9.07 21.27
CA SER A 140 -31.18 9.04 22.27
C SER A 140 -30.48 7.67 22.28
N LEU A 141 -29.28 7.62 22.87
CA LEU A 141 -28.52 6.37 23.00
C LEU A 141 -29.31 5.26 23.73
N GLU A 142 -30.22 5.63 24.63
CA GLU A 142 -31.08 4.70 25.39
C GLU A 142 -32.03 3.90 24.47
N VAL A 143 -32.51 4.51 23.40
CA VAL A 143 -33.39 3.84 22.41
C VAL A 143 -32.65 2.66 21.77
N PHE A 144 -31.39 2.85 21.41
CA PHE A 144 -30.56 1.80 20.81
C PHE A 144 -30.10 0.76 21.83
N GLN A 145 -29.89 1.14 23.09
CA GLN A 145 -29.61 0.18 24.18
C GLN A 145 -30.80 -0.74 24.43
N LYS A 146 -32.01 -0.17 24.48
CA LYS A 146 -33.25 -0.94 24.64
C LYS A 146 -33.49 -1.86 23.44
N LEU A 147 -33.29 -1.35 22.22
CA LEU A 147 -33.45 -2.12 20.99
C LEU A 147 -32.47 -3.31 20.91
N LEU A 148 -31.23 -3.14 21.36
CA LEU A 148 -30.26 -4.23 21.49
C LEU A 148 -30.65 -5.26 22.55
N ALA A 149 -31.17 -4.81 23.70
CA ALA A 149 -31.60 -5.71 24.77
C ALA A 149 -32.81 -6.56 24.36
N GLU A 150 -33.77 -5.95 23.66
CA GLU A 150 -34.99 -6.61 23.19
C GLU A 150 -34.75 -7.56 22.01
N ASN A 151 -33.72 -7.31 21.20
CA ASN A 151 -33.42 -8.06 19.98
C ASN A 151 -32.02 -8.70 20.01
N SER A 152 -31.58 -9.16 21.19
CA SER A 152 -30.23 -9.71 21.37
C SER A 152 -29.94 -10.98 20.56
N GLU A 153 -30.97 -11.69 20.11
CA GLU A 153 -30.84 -12.86 19.23
C GLU A 153 -30.65 -12.49 17.76
N ILE A 154 -31.09 -11.29 17.36
CA ILE A 154 -31.00 -10.79 15.98
C ILE A 154 -29.70 -10.02 15.78
N PHE A 155 -29.32 -9.19 16.75
CA PHE A 155 -28.08 -8.43 16.67
C PHE A 155 -26.86 -9.30 16.96
N LEU A 156 -25.79 -9.06 16.21
CA LEU A 156 -24.50 -9.68 16.52
C LEU A 156 -24.05 -9.27 17.93
N CYS A 157 -23.54 -10.21 18.72
CA CYS A 157 -23.19 -9.99 20.14
C CYS A 157 -22.12 -8.91 20.37
N SER A 158 -21.37 -8.53 19.33
CA SER A 158 -20.38 -7.46 19.35
C SER A 158 -20.97 -6.06 19.13
N ARG A 159 -22.25 -5.94 18.78
CA ARG A 159 -22.89 -4.65 18.49
C ARG A 159 -23.02 -3.83 19.77
N SER A 160 -22.59 -2.58 19.70
CA SER A 160 -22.80 -1.60 20.77
C SER A 160 -23.87 -0.60 20.37
N ALA A 161 -24.61 -0.06 21.35
CA ALA A 161 -25.64 0.94 21.09
C ALA A 161 -25.12 2.16 20.31
N LYS A 162 -23.85 2.55 20.56
CA LYS A 162 -23.17 3.60 19.79
C LYS A 162 -22.98 3.22 18.33
N TYR A 163 -22.53 2.00 18.06
CA TYR A 163 -22.29 1.52 16.71
C TYR A 163 -23.59 1.38 15.91
N VAL A 164 -24.64 0.87 16.55
CA VAL A 164 -25.98 0.77 15.97
C VAL A 164 -26.55 2.16 15.68
N MET A 165 -26.38 3.12 16.60
CA MET A 165 -26.77 4.52 16.40
C MET A 165 -26.01 5.17 15.23
N SER A 166 -24.69 4.93 15.13
CA SER A 166 -23.87 5.41 14.01
C SER A 166 -24.36 4.84 12.66
N HIS A 167 -24.73 3.57 12.62
CA HIS A 167 -25.29 2.96 11.42
C HIS A 167 -26.68 3.49 11.09
N TRP A 168 -27.55 3.71 12.07
CA TRP A 168 -28.85 4.35 11.84
C TRP A 168 -28.70 5.78 11.29
N ASN A 169 -27.74 6.56 11.79
CA ASN A 169 -27.43 7.89 11.24
C ASN A 169 -26.98 7.82 9.77
N LEU A 170 -26.25 6.77 9.41
CA LEU A 170 -25.85 6.49 8.02
C LEU A 170 -27.08 6.24 7.15
N LEU A 171 -27.99 5.35 7.58
CA LEU A 171 -29.25 5.06 6.90
C LEU A 171 -30.11 6.32 6.74
N HIS A 172 -30.22 7.11 7.82
CA HIS A 172 -30.94 8.39 7.82
C HIS A 172 -30.36 9.39 6.81
N ARG A 173 -29.02 9.51 6.74
CA ARG A 173 -28.31 10.42 5.83
C ARG A 173 -28.49 10.01 4.37
N PHE A 174 -28.47 8.71 4.08
CA PHE A 174 -28.68 8.17 2.74
C PHE A 174 -30.15 8.01 2.34
N LYS A 175 -31.10 8.45 3.18
CA LYS A 175 -32.55 8.34 2.94
C LYS A 175 -33.03 6.89 2.77
N LEU A 176 -32.41 5.97 3.49
CA LEU A 176 -32.67 4.51 3.43
C LEU A 176 -33.64 4.02 4.52
N LEU A 177 -34.20 4.91 5.33
CA LEU A 177 -35.25 4.57 6.30
C LEU A 177 -36.61 4.38 5.58
N GLU A 178 -37.50 3.58 6.18
CA GLU A 178 -38.82 3.28 5.60
C GLU A 178 -39.61 4.55 5.28
N ASP A 179 -39.56 5.55 6.17
CA ASP A 179 -40.25 6.83 6.05
C ASP A 179 -39.58 7.84 5.10
N GLN A 180 -38.35 7.57 4.65
CA GLN A 180 -37.58 8.42 3.73
C GLN A 180 -37.60 7.92 2.28
N SER A 181 -37.92 6.64 2.07
CA SER A 181 -37.83 5.92 0.79
C SER A 181 -38.73 6.43 -0.36
N GLY A 182 -39.50 7.51 -0.16
CA GLY A 182 -40.38 8.12 -1.17
C GLY A 182 -39.92 9.47 -1.77
N LYS A 183 -38.79 10.05 -1.34
CA LYS A 183 -38.34 11.38 -1.83
C LYS A 183 -37.15 11.24 -2.79
N SER A 184 -37.37 11.62 -4.06
CA SER A 184 -36.40 11.63 -5.17
C SER A 184 -34.99 12.04 -4.72
N PHE A 185 -34.03 11.17 -5.02
CA PHE A 185 -32.61 11.31 -4.73
C PHE A 185 -32.05 12.46 -5.59
N ARG A 186 -32.09 13.69 -5.08
CA ARG A 186 -31.37 14.83 -5.69
C ARG A 186 -29.98 14.96 -5.07
N ASP A 187 -29.02 15.02 -5.99
CA ASP A 187 -27.58 15.20 -5.84
C ASP A 187 -27.22 16.27 -4.81
N ASP A 188 -26.56 15.87 -3.72
CA ASP A 188 -25.76 16.74 -2.84
C ASP A 188 -24.85 15.87 -1.93
N PHE A 189 -24.16 14.86 -2.50
CA PHE A 189 -23.15 14.08 -1.77
C PHE A 189 -21.74 14.59 -2.11
N HIS A 190 -21.24 15.54 -1.32
CA HIS A 190 -19.84 15.95 -1.35
C HIS A 190 -18.99 15.00 -0.47
N PHE A 191 -18.13 14.20 -1.09
CA PHE A 191 -17.34 13.13 -0.43
C PHE A 191 -16.34 13.63 0.63
N SER A 192 -16.06 14.93 0.68
CA SER A 192 -15.03 15.54 1.55
C SER A 192 -15.46 15.72 3.01
N ASP A 193 -16.76 15.92 3.28
CA ASP A 193 -17.26 16.20 4.64
C ASP A 193 -17.31 14.94 5.54
N ASN A 194 -17.17 13.75 4.92
CA ASN A 194 -17.38 12.48 5.58
C ASN A 194 -16.20 12.02 6.47
N GLU A 195 -14.98 12.52 6.23
CA GLU A 195 -13.80 12.15 7.03
C GLU A 195 -13.69 13.00 8.32
N GLU A 196 -14.05 14.28 8.22
CA GLU A 196 -13.94 15.24 9.32
C GLU A 196 -15.01 15.02 10.41
N GLU A 197 -16.22 14.60 10.03
CA GLU A 197 -17.31 14.32 10.97
C GLU A 197 -17.12 12.98 11.73
N LEU A 198 -16.51 11.98 11.08
CA LEU A 198 -16.12 10.72 11.72
C LEU A 198 -15.06 10.97 12.81
N MET A 199 -14.08 11.84 12.53
CA MET A 199 -13.06 12.28 13.49
C MET A 199 -13.65 13.08 14.66
N ALA A 200 -14.69 13.88 14.41
CA ALA A 200 -15.39 14.63 15.46
C ALA A 200 -16.16 13.72 16.44
N SER A 201 -16.81 12.66 15.95
CA SER A 201 -17.57 11.71 16.77
C SER A 201 -16.70 10.93 17.79
N ILE A 202 -15.42 10.73 17.48
CA ILE A 202 -14.42 10.09 18.36
C ILE A 202 -14.03 11.02 19.52
N ASN A 203 -13.99 12.34 19.28
CA ASN A 203 -13.59 13.34 20.28
C ASN A 203 -14.70 13.70 21.29
N VAL A 204 -15.98 13.50 20.94
CA VAL A 204 -17.13 13.82 21.84
C VAL A 204 -17.20 12.89 23.05
N THR A 205 -16.60 11.69 22.98
CA THR A 205 -16.54 10.74 24.11
C THR A 205 -15.75 11.23 25.33
N ASN A 206 -15.02 12.34 25.23
CA ASN A 206 -14.14 12.85 26.29
C ASN A 206 -14.76 13.96 27.16
N ASN A 207 -16.03 14.32 26.99
CA ASN A 207 -16.66 15.45 27.69
C ASN A 207 -17.76 15.07 28.71
N CYS A 208 -17.57 14.01 29.50
CA CYS A 208 -18.34 13.81 30.74
C CYS A 208 -17.65 14.52 31.92
N LYS A 209 -18.35 15.46 32.56
CA LYS A 209 -17.87 16.19 33.75
C LYS A 209 -17.56 15.22 34.91
N PRO A 210 -16.48 15.45 35.70
CA PRO A 210 -16.09 14.52 36.75
C PRO A 210 -16.81 14.84 38.07
N GLU A 211 -17.84 14.07 38.40
CA GLU A 211 -18.42 14.06 39.75
C GLU A 211 -18.36 12.64 40.33
N SER A 212 -17.19 12.27 40.88
CA SER A 212 -16.99 11.27 41.96
C SER A 212 -15.51 10.89 42.13
N LYS A 213 -15.07 10.59 43.36
CA LYS A 213 -13.68 10.20 43.70
C LYS A 213 -13.14 8.97 42.94
N GLN A 214 -14.04 8.12 42.42
CA GLN A 214 -13.71 6.95 41.62
C GLN A 214 -13.28 7.33 40.19
N ASN A 215 -13.83 8.44 39.67
CA ASN A 215 -13.53 8.98 38.35
C ASN A 215 -12.12 9.58 38.27
N ILE A 216 -11.65 10.23 39.36
CA ILE A 216 -10.29 10.79 39.45
C ILE A 216 -9.22 9.69 39.36
N LYS A 217 -9.45 8.54 40.00
CA LYS A 217 -8.49 7.42 39.95
C LYS A 217 -8.39 6.81 38.55
N MET A 218 -9.52 6.72 37.85
CA MET A 218 -9.57 6.27 36.46
C MET A 218 -8.94 7.29 35.50
N GLU A 219 -9.17 8.59 35.73
CA GLU A 219 -8.55 9.68 34.96
C GLU A 219 -7.02 9.72 35.13
N VAL A 220 -6.51 9.52 36.35
CA VAL A 220 -5.06 9.41 36.62
C VAL A 220 -4.45 8.18 35.96
N SER A 221 -5.17 7.05 35.96
CA SER A 221 -4.75 5.82 35.27
C SER A 221 -4.70 6.02 33.74
N LEU A 222 -5.74 6.62 33.15
CA LEU A 222 -5.79 6.94 31.72
C LEU A 222 -4.72 7.95 31.32
N LYS A 223 -4.40 8.92 32.19
CA LYS A 223 -3.31 9.88 31.98
C LYS A 223 -1.94 9.19 31.99
N GLN A 224 -1.73 8.23 32.89
CA GLN A 224 -0.52 7.40 32.91
C GLN A 224 -0.40 6.52 31.66
N GLU A 225 -1.50 5.94 31.19
CA GLU A 225 -1.52 5.11 29.99
C GLU A 225 -1.27 5.93 28.71
N ARG A 226 -1.88 7.12 28.59
CA ARG A 226 -1.57 8.08 27.50
C ARG A 226 -0.10 8.48 27.50
N LEU A 227 0.51 8.69 28.68
CA LEU A 227 1.93 8.99 28.79
C LEU A 227 2.81 7.80 28.37
N LYS A 228 2.40 6.57 28.69
CA LYS A 228 3.10 5.35 28.20
C LYS A 228 3.00 5.22 26.68
N LEU A 229 1.81 5.42 26.11
CA LEU A 229 1.61 5.41 24.65
C LEU A 229 2.42 6.52 23.97
N TYR A 230 2.43 7.72 24.52
CA TYR A 230 3.24 8.84 24.00
C TYR A 230 4.73 8.51 24.02
N ARG A 231 5.25 7.92 25.10
CA ARG A 231 6.65 7.47 25.20
C ARG A 231 6.96 6.36 24.20
N ASN A 232 6.05 5.40 24.03
CA ASN A 232 6.20 4.32 23.07
C ASN A 232 6.16 4.82 21.62
N ASN A 233 5.25 5.75 21.31
CA ASN A 233 5.17 6.40 20.01
C ASN A 233 6.44 7.20 19.70
N ILE A 234 6.96 7.98 20.66
CA ILE A 234 8.25 8.67 20.50
C ILE A 234 9.38 7.67 20.26
N ALA A 235 9.41 6.55 20.99
CA ALA A 235 10.43 5.53 20.80
C ALA A 235 10.32 4.84 19.44
N GLN A 236 9.10 4.62 18.95
CA GLN A 236 8.84 4.10 17.60
C GLN A 236 9.23 5.09 16.52
N VAL A 237 8.85 6.36 16.67
CA VAL A 237 9.25 7.46 15.77
C VAL A 237 10.77 7.54 15.71
N LYS A 238 11.47 7.58 16.85
CA LYS A 238 12.93 7.56 16.88
C LYS A 238 13.54 6.31 16.26
N ARG A 239 12.90 5.14 16.40
CA ARG A 239 13.36 3.91 15.74
C ARG A 239 13.23 4.02 14.22
N VAL A 240 12.09 4.50 13.75
CA VAL A 240 11.82 4.73 12.33
C VAL A 240 12.75 5.81 11.77
N GLU A 241 12.94 6.93 12.47
CA GLU A 241 13.91 7.97 12.10
C GLU A 241 15.34 7.41 12.00
N ASN A 242 15.75 6.56 12.96
CA ASN A 242 17.05 5.89 12.90
C ASN A 242 17.14 4.87 11.76
N GLU A 243 16.04 4.22 11.39
CA GLU A 243 15.99 3.33 10.22
C GLU A 243 16.05 4.15 8.92
N ILE A 244 15.31 5.25 8.83
CA ILE A 244 15.39 6.22 7.74
C ILE A 244 16.82 6.72 7.58
N ALA A 245 17.50 7.11 8.66
CA ALA A 245 18.90 7.53 8.61
C ALA A 245 19.84 6.42 8.09
N LYS A 246 19.58 5.15 8.41
CA LYS A 246 20.33 4.02 7.84
C LYS A 246 20.04 3.82 6.35
N TYR A 247 18.78 3.97 5.93
CA TYR A 247 18.41 3.90 4.51
C TYR A 247 18.95 5.10 3.73
N GLN A 248 19.07 6.27 4.36
CA GLN A 248 19.72 7.45 3.81
C GLN A 248 21.20 7.15 3.50
N LEU A 249 21.93 6.57 4.46
CA LEU A 249 23.33 6.16 4.26
C LEU A 249 23.48 5.10 3.16
N VAL A 250 22.52 4.17 3.05
CA VAL A 250 22.47 3.16 1.98
C VAL A 250 22.13 3.81 0.63
N MET A 251 21.25 4.81 0.62
CA MET A 251 20.96 5.61 -0.57
C MET A 251 22.17 6.44 -0.98
N ASP A 252 22.88 7.10 -0.07
CA ASP A 252 24.08 7.88 -0.36
C ASP A 252 25.25 7.01 -0.88
N THR A 253 25.24 5.71 -0.56
CA THR A 253 26.21 4.73 -1.10
C THR A 253 25.80 4.11 -2.43
N ILE A 254 24.50 4.04 -2.76
CA ILE A 254 23.97 3.51 -4.04
C ILE A 254 23.74 4.64 -5.07
N VAL A 255 23.46 5.84 -4.58
CA VAL A 255 23.30 7.10 -5.30
C VAL A 255 24.47 7.96 -4.88
N SER A 256 25.65 7.70 -5.45
CA SER A 256 26.83 8.51 -5.19
C SER A 256 26.49 9.99 -5.45
N PRO A 257 26.68 10.91 -4.48
CA PRO A 257 26.04 12.22 -4.55
C PRO A 257 26.52 13.11 -5.70
N ASN A 258 27.68 12.87 -6.31
CA ASN A 258 28.26 13.79 -7.32
C ASN A 258 29.09 13.12 -8.43
N THR A 259 29.20 11.79 -8.47
CA THR A 259 29.98 11.10 -9.53
C THR A 259 29.15 10.69 -10.74
N ASP A 260 27.84 10.92 -10.69
CA ASP A 260 26.92 10.51 -11.75
C ASP A 260 26.89 11.48 -12.93
N PHE A 261 27.34 12.72 -12.74
CA PHE A 261 27.33 13.74 -13.79
C PHE A 261 28.71 13.86 -14.42
N GLU A 262 28.83 13.35 -15.64
CA GLU A 262 29.99 13.61 -16.50
C GLU A 262 30.04 15.09 -16.91
N GLU A 263 31.21 15.53 -17.37
CA GLU A 263 31.40 16.90 -17.83
C GLU A 263 30.45 17.22 -19.01
N GLY A 264 29.72 18.34 -18.89
CA GLY A 264 28.75 18.78 -19.90
C GLY A 264 27.34 18.20 -19.78
N VAL A 265 27.08 17.27 -18.84
CA VAL A 265 25.72 16.74 -18.62
C VAL A 265 24.89 17.72 -17.80
N MET A 266 23.76 18.19 -18.34
CA MET A 266 22.88 19.17 -17.66
C MET A 266 21.84 18.48 -16.76
N ALA A 267 21.36 17.31 -17.16
CA ALA A 267 20.40 16.52 -16.39
C ALA A 267 20.51 15.03 -16.73
N ILE A 268 19.90 14.20 -15.91
CA ILE A 268 19.87 12.75 -16.08
C ILE A 268 18.43 12.27 -15.91
N LEU A 269 17.96 11.45 -16.84
CA LEU A 269 16.73 10.69 -16.68
C LEU A 269 17.10 9.25 -16.28
N ARG A 270 16.91 8.90 -15.01
CA ARG A 270 17.30 7.60 -14.47
C ARG A 270 16.13 6.63 -14.46
N GLY A 271 16.19 5.59 -15.29
CA GLY A 271 15.32 4.43 -15.22
C GLY A 271 15.81 3.38 -14.22
N ARG A 272 15.11 2.25 -14.17
CA ARG A 272 15.52 1.03 -13.45
C ARG A 272 16.67 0.32 -14.17
N ILE A 273 16.67 0.29 -15.49
CA ILE A 273 17.67 -0.43 -16.29
C ILE A 273 18.71 0.53 -16.84
N VAL A 274 18.25 1.64 -17.43
CA VAL A 274 19.12 2.58 -18.17
C VAL A 274 19.10 3.97 -17.55
N LYS A 275 20.24 4.64 -17.61
CA LYS A 275 20.43 6.04 -17.23
C LYS A 275 20.69 6.85 -18.49
N TYR A 276 19.81 7.81 -18.79
CA TYR A 276 19.94 8.66 -19.98
C TYR A 276 20.55 10.01 -19.57
N LEU A 277 21.68 10.36 -20.18
CA LEU A 277 22.37 11.62 -19.95
C LEU A 277 21.81 12.68 -20.90
N LEU A 278 21.39 13.84 -20.39
CA LEU A 278 20.85 14.94 -21.19
C LEU A 278 21.96 15.99 -21.39
N LEU A 279 22.53 15.99 -22.60
CA LEU A 279 23.56 16.95 -23.03
C LEU A 279 22.97 18.08 -23.88
N SER A 280 21.83 17.85 -24.52
CA SER A 280 21.19 18.82 -25.44
C SER A 280 20.12 19.66 -24.74
N ARG A 281 19.89 20.88 -25.24
CA ARG A 281 18.82 21.76 -24.76
C ARG A 281 17.42 21.31 -25.15
N GLU A 282 17.31 20.48 -26.18
CA GLU A 282 16.08 19.81 -26.57
C GLU A 282 16.36 18.31 -26.70
N VAL A 283 15.55 17.49 -26.04
CA VAL A 283 15.71 16.04 -26.01
C VAL A 283 14.36 15.37 -26.23
N THR A 284 14.26 14.56 -27.27
CA THR A 284 13.05 13.81 -27.63
C THR A 284 13.00 12.46 -26.94
N ILE A 285 11.84 12.12 -26.39
CA ILE A 285 11.61 10.86 -25.66
C ILE A 285 10.49 10.09 -26.35
N GLY A 286 10.69 8.79 -26.56
CA GLY A 286 9.66 7.96 -27.16
C GLY A 286 10.11 6.52 -27.39
N ARG A 287 9.62 5.94 -28.49
CA ARG A 287 9.94 4.58 -28.92
C ARG A 287 10.61 4.65 -30.30
N CYS A 288 11.86 4.21 -30.39
CA CYS A 288 12.54 4.13 -31.69
C CYS A 288 11.85 3.13 -32.62
N THR A 289 11.80 3.48 -33.90
CA THR A 289 11.37 2.62 -35.01
C THR A 289 12.33 2.79 -36.18
N SER A 290 12.24 1.94 -37.21
CA SER A 290 13.03 2.10 -38.45
C SER A 290 12.93 3.50 -39.04
N ASP A 291 11.74 4.10 -38.96
CA ASP A 291 11.41 5.35 -39.67
C ASP A 291 11.64 6.60 -38.80
N LEU A 292 11.72 6.43 -37.47
CA LEU A 292 11.85 7.54 -36.53
C LEU A 292 12.75 7.15 -35.36
N LYS A 293 13.85 7.88 -35.23
CA LYS A 293 14.76 7.82 -34.08
C LYS A 293 14.44 8.95 -33.12
N VAL A 294 14.49 8.64 -31.82
CA VAL A 294 14.40 9.60 -30.72
C VAL A 294 15.72 9.60 -29.96
N ASP A 295 15.99 10.69 -29.23
CA ASP A 295 17.21 10.82 -28.44
C ASP A 295 17.20 9.85 -27.24
N ILE A 296 16.04 9.69 -26.61
CA ILE A 296 15.81 8.77 -25.50
C ILE A 296 14.78 7.71 -25.92
N ASP A 297 15.26 6.51 -26.16
CA ASP A 297 14.42 5.35 -26.48
C ASP A 297 13.98 4.60 -25.22
N LEU A 298 12.72 4.80 -24.85
CA LEU A 298 12.09 4.14 -23.71
C LEU A 298 11.87 2.63 -23.95
N SER A 299 12.07 2.13 -25.18
CA SER A 299 11.95 0.70 -25.47
C SER A 299 13.00 -0.15 -24.77
N ILE A 300 14.15 0.44 -24.43
CA ILE A 300 15.26 -0.22 -23.75
C ILE A 300 14.90 -0.51 -22.29
N GLU A 301 14.01 0.28 -21.70
CA GLU A 301 13.62 0.16 -20.29
C GLU A 301 12.56 -0.93 -20.05
N GLY A 302 11.71 -1.21 -21.05
CA GLY A 302 10.67 -2.23 -20.90
C GLY A 302 9.61 -2.24 -22.01
N PRO A 303 8.46 -2.91 -21.77
CA PRO A 303 7.40 -3.07 -22.77
C PRO A 303 6.88 -1.73 -23.31
N SER A 304 7.25 -1.41 -24.55
CA SER A 304 7.02 -0.08 -25.14
C SER A 304 5.84 0.01 -26.10
N MET A 305 5.05 -1.07 -26.24
CA MET A 305 3.90 -1.12 -27.17
C MET A 305 2.88 0.00 -26.95
N LYS A 306 2.81 0.53 -25.73
CA LYS A 306 1.90 1.62 -25.33
C LYS A 306 2.53 3.02 -25.45
N ILE A 307 3.82 3.10 -25.76
CA ILE A 307 4.59 4.35 -25.84
C ILE A 307 4.57 4.84 -27.28
N SER A 308 4.26 6.13 -27.47
CA SER A 308 4.27 6.75 -28.79
C SER A 308 5.71 6.84 -29.32
N ARG A 309 5.87 6.76 -30.64
CA ARG A 309 7.19 6.92 -31.28
C ARG A 309 7.89 8.22 -30.86
N ARG A 310 7.11 9.30 -30.73
CA ARG A 310 7.49 10.56 -30.09
C ARG A 310 6.47 10.83 -28.98
N GLN A 311 6.84 10.56 -27.74
CA GLN A 311 5.95 10.61 -26.58
C GLN A 311 6.08 11.94 -25.83
N GLY A 312 7.29 12.47 -25.71
CA GLY A 312 7.52 13.75 -25.06
C GLY A 312 8.78 14.43 -25.57
N VAL A 313 8.90 15.72 -25.26
CA VAL A 313 10.11 16.51 -25.53
C VAL A 313 10.47 17.25 -24.26
N ILE A 314 11.72 17.12 -23.82
CA ILE A 314 12.29 17.91 -22.72
C ILE A 314 13.02 19.10 -23.33
N HIS A 315 12.69 20.29 -22.87
CA HIS A 315 13.34 21.54 -23.26
C HIS A 315 14.05 22.15 -22.04
N PHE A 316 15.24 22.70 -22.27
CA PHE A 316 15.98 23.51 -21.32
C PHE A 316 15.92 24.96 -21.78
N ILE A 317 15.07 25.75 -21.12
CA ILE A 317 14.78 27.15 -21.44
C ILE A 317 15.01 27.96 -20.17
N ASP A 318 15.72 29.08 -20.27
CA ASP A 318 15.95 30.01 -19.15
C ASP A 318 16.43 29.32 -17.87
N LYS A 319 17.40 28.41 -18.01
CA LYS A 319 18.02 27.66 -16.90
C LYS A 319 17.06 26.70 -16.18
N SER A 320 15.92 26.39 -16.79
CA SER A 320 14.89 25.51 -16.24
C SER A 320 14.51 24.43 -17.25
N PHE A 321 14.17 23.25 -16.74
CA PHE A 321 13.70 22.15 -17.58
C PHE A 321 12.18 22.14 -17.65
N PHE A 322 11.66 21.86 -18.84
CA PHE A 322 10.23 21.67 -19.11
C PHE A 322 10.04 20.40 -19.90
N ILE A 323 8.94 19.69 -19.66
CA ILE A 323 8.53 18.55 -20.47
C ILE A 323 7.18 18.83 -21.13
N THR A 324 7.11 18.56 -22.43
CA THR A 324 5.89 18.66 -23.23
C THR A 324 5.47 17.27 -23.68
N ASN A 325 4.22 16.88 -23.42
CA ASN A 325 3.70 15.61 -23.91
C ASN A 325 3.23 15.77 -25.37
N THR A 326 3.85 15.03 -26.29
CA THR A 326 3.46 15.01 -27.73
C THR A 326 2.72 13.73 -28.12
N GLY A 327 2.76 12.71 -27.24
CA GLY A 327 2.20 11.40 -27.46
C GLY A 327 0.70 11.32 -27.23
N LYS A 328 0.15 10.12 -27.50
CA LYS A 328 -1.29 9.85 -27.30
C LYS A 328 -1.65 9.63 -25.83
N ARG A 329 -0.74 9.01 -25.06
CA ARG A 329 -0.96 8.70 -23.65
C ARG A 329 -0.45 9.83 -22.74
N PRO A 330 -1.02 10.00 -21.53
CA PRO A 330 -0.48 10.94 -20.56
C PRO A 330 0.92 10.53 -20.09
N ILE A 331 1.73 11.52 -19.75
CA ILE A 331 2.97 11.36 -18.97
C ILE A 331 2.62 11.79 -17.55
N TYR A 332 2.88 10.97 -16.54
CA TYR A 332 2.62 11.38 -15.15
C TYR A 332 3.88 12.01 -14.56
N VAL A 333 3.76 13.23 -14.04
CA VAL A 333 4.84 13.94 -13.35
C VAL A 333 4.44 14.04 -11.88
N ASN A 334 5.16 13.33 -10.99
CA ASN A 334 4.79 13.18 -9.58
C ASN A 334 3.32 12.77 -9.38
N SER A 335 2.87 11.79 -10.17
CA SER A 335 1.47 11.29 -10.20
C SER A 335 0.43 12.25 -10.78
N VAL A 336 0.82 13.44 -11.25
CA VAL A 336 -0.08 14.37 -11.95
C VAL A 336 -0.05 14.10 -13.44
N PRO A 337 -1.19 13.83 -14.11
CA PRO A 337 -1.22 13.53 -15.54
C PRO A 337 -0.96 14.78 -16.39
N LEU A 338 0.07 14.73 -17.23
CA LEU A 338 0.34 15.68 -18.29
C LEU A 338 -0.32 15.18 -19.59
N LEU A 339 -1.43 15.82 -19.97
CA LEU A 339 -2.18 15.50 -21.18
C LEU A 339 -1.41 15.88 -22.46
N LYS A 340 -1.87 15.38 -23.61
CA LYS A 340 -1.27 15.69 -24.91
C LYS A 340 -1.24 17.21 -25.12
N SER A 341 -0.15 17.71 -25.70
CA SER A 341 0.15 19.13 -25.96
C SER A 341 0.22 20.03 -24.73
N SER A 342 0.23 19.45 -23.52
CA SER A 342 0.49 20.20 -22.29
C SER A 342 1.98 20.16 -21.92
N THR A 343 2.42 21.22 -21.23
CA THR A 343 3.81 21.38 -20.77
C THR A 343 3.82 21.63 -19.26
N THR A 344 4.82 21.09 -18.57
CA THR A 344 5.07 21.38 -17.14
C THR A 344 6.56 21.49 -16.85
N GLN A 345 6.91 22.19 -15.78
CA GLN A 345 8.29 22.33 -15.33
C GLN A 345 8.79 21.02 -14.68
N LEU A 346 10.02 20.64 -14.97
CA LEU A 346 10.72 19.53 -14.33
C LEU A 346 11.73 20.07 -13.32
N LEU A 347 11.56 19.67 -12.06
CA LEU A 347 12.50 19.98 -10.99
C LEU A 347 13.36 18.75 -10.66
N ASN A 348 14.41 18.97 -9.86
CA ASN A 348 15.25 17.88 -9.37
C ASN A 348 14.41 16.86 -8.57
N ASN A 349 14.72 15.58 -8.74
CA ASN A 349 14.06 14.42 -8.13
C ASN A 349 12.60 14.21 -8.55
N TYR A 350 12.13 14.84 -9.62
CA TYR A 350 10.77 14.58 -10.12
C TYR A 350 10.64 13.17 -10.69
N LEU A 351 9.56 12.48 -10.33
CA LEU A 351 9.22 11.17 -10.85
C LEU A 351 8.39 11.30 -12.13
N LEU A 352 8.85 10.66 -13.20
CA LEU A 352 8.19 10.57 -14.49
C LEU A 352 7.68 9.16 -14.72
N GLU A 353 6.40 9.00 -15.03
CA GLU A 353 5.82 7.72 -15.41
C GLU A 353 5.21 7.75 -16.81
N VAL A 354 5.61 6.79 -17.64
CA VAL A 354 5.16 6.64 -19.02
C VAL A 354 4.78 5.20 -19.27
N ALA A 355 3.49 4.93 -19.49
CA ALA A 355 2.96 3.60 -19.78
C ALA A 355 3.39 2.49 -18.77
N GLY A 356 3.62 2.86 -17.51
CA GLY A 356 4.05 1.96 -16.43
C GLY A 356 5.57 1.90 -16.21
N LEU A 357 6.36 2.52 -17.09
CA LEU A 357 7.79 2.74 -16.86
C LEU A 357 7.98 3.96 -15.95
N LYS A 358 8.93 3.88 -15.02
CA LYS A 358 9.19 4.93 -14.03
C LYS A 358 10.62 5.43 -14.16
N PHE A 359 10.80 6.74 -14.10
CA PHE A 359 12.08 7.42 -14.22
C PHE A 359 12.19 8.52 -13.18
N VAL A 360 13.37 8.68 -12.59
CA VAL A 360 13.70 9.82 -11.73
C VAL A 360 14.49 10.84 -12.54
N PHE A 361 14.02 12.07 -12.57
CA PHE A 361 14.71 13.18 -13.22
C PHE A 361 15.66 13.85 -12.23
N LEU A 362 16.96 13.87 -12.56
CA LEU A 362 18.02 14.44 -11.73
C LEU A 362 18.64 15.63 -12.46
N VAL A 363 18.76 16.76 -11.77
CA VAL A 363 19.29 18.00 -12.33
C VAL A 363 20.71 18.22 -11.85
N ASN A 364 21.63 18.54 -12.77
CA ASN A 364 22.99 18.92 -12.42
C ASN A 364 23.04 20.40 -12.01
N GLY A 365 23.03 20.66 -10.70
CA GLY A 365 23.12 22.02 -10.17
C GLY A 365 24.38 22.76 -10.64
N ASP A 366 25.53 22.09 -10.56
CA ASP A 366 26.83 22.67 -10.90
C ASP A 366 26.92 23.07 -12.38
N ALA A 367 26.39 22.23 -13.29
CA ALA A 367 26.35 22.56 -14.71
C ALA A 367 25.42 23.74 -15.01
N ILE A 368 24.26 23.81 -14.35
CA ILE A 368 23.34 24.95 -14.50
C ILE A 368 23.98 26.23 -13.97
N ASP A 369 24.69 26.17 -12.85
CA ASP A 369 25.36 27.33 -12.26
C ASP A 369 26.54 27.81 -13.11
N LYS A 370 27.28 26.91 -13.76
CA LYS A 370 28.27 27.29 -14.79
C LYS A 370 27.61 28.00 -15.97
N ILE A 371 26.50 27.45 -16.49
CA ILE A 371 25.73 28.08 -17.58
C ILE A 371 25.21 29.47 -17.15
N ARG A 372 24.78 29.63 -15.89
CA ARG A 372 24.40 30.94 -15.32
C ARG A 372 25.56 31.92 -15.32
N ALA A 373 26.73 31.50 -14.86
CA ALA A 373 27.92 32.34 -14.78
C ALA A 373 28.40 32.79 -16.18
N ASP A 374 28.38 31.90 -17.17
CA ASP A 374 28.84 32.23 -18.52
C ASP A 374 27.84 33.12 -19.28
N SER A 375 26.54 32.98 -19.03
CA SER A 375 25.52 33.89 -19.58
C SER A 375 25.68 35.34 -19.08
N LEU A 376 26.21 35.53 -17.86
CA LEU A 376 26.46 36.86 -17.28
C LEU A 376 27.72 37.51 -17.85
N LYS A 377 28.72 36.72 -18.25
CA LYS A 377 29.95 37.23 -18.89
C LYS A 377 29.74 37.71 -20.32
N LEU A 378 28.70 37.25 -21.01
CA LEU A 378 28.35 37.67 -22.37
C LEU A 378 27.51 38.96 -22.42
N LEU A 379 27.08 39.46 -21.27
CA LEU A 379 26.32 40.71 -21.12
C LEU A 379 27.18 41.90 -20.64
N ILE A 380 28.48 41.68 -20.51
CA ILE A 380 29.53 42.68 -20.23
C ILE A 380 30.42 42.73 -21.47
#